data_AF-A0A0W1GA78-F1
#
_entry.id   AF-A0A0W1GA78-F1
#
_cell.length_a   1.000
_cell.length_b   1.000
_cell.length_c   1.000
_cell.angle_alpha   90.00
_cell.angle_beta   90.00
_cell.angle_gamma   90.00
#
_symmetry.space_group_name_H-M   'P 1'
#
loop_
_entity.id
_entity.type
_entity.pdbx_description
1 polymer ?
#
loop_
_entity_poly.entity_id
_entity_poly.type
_entity_poly.pdbx_seq_one_letter_code
_entity_poly.pdbx_strand_id
1 'polypeptide(L)'
;MSLGAALLGAALAIPAAAGAAESSTTASKGKKALDPNEVVCRKQEVLGSRLKSVRVCRTRAEWADARNETRGEIERVQVQRGAIGQ
;
A
#
# COMPACT_ATOMS: atom_id res chain seq x y z
N MET A 1 1.27 18.53 -45.77
CA MET A 1 0.96 17.23 -46.40
C MET A 1 2.27 16.48 -46.56
N SER A 2 2.28 15.21 -46.14
CA SER A 2 3.42 14.27 -46.13
C SER A 2 4.47 14.55 -45.03
N LEU A 3 5.00 13.60 -44.25
CA LEU A 3 5.04 12.14 -44.34
C LEU A 3 4.68 11.49 -42.98
N GLY A 4 3.87 10.44 -43.01
CA GLY A 4 3.89 9.39 -41.98
C GLY A 4 4.83 8.27 -42.42
N ALA A 5 5.40 7.54 -41.46
CA ALA A 5 5.68 6.10 -41.55
C ALA A 5 6.35 5.60 -40.26
N ALA A 6 5.63 4.69 -39.59
CA ALA A 6 6.12 3.49 -38.92
C ALA A 6 7.57 3.41 -38.44
N LEU A 7 7.74 3.22 -37.12
CA LEU A 7 8.74 2.31 -36.58
C LEU A 7 8.05 1.36 -35.59
N LEU A 8 7.41 0.36 -36.18
CA LEU A 8 7.19 -0.93 -35.54
C LEU A 8 8.52 -1.69 -35.63
N GLY A 9 9.10 -2.11 -34.51
CA GLY A 9 10.17 -3.12 -34.54
C GLY A 9 11.25 -2.93 -33.49
N ALA A 10 11.23 -3.81 -32.47
CA ALA A 10 12.30 -4.76 -32.20
C ALA A 10 12.14 -5.31 -30.77
N ALA A 11 11.40 -6.41 -30.64
CA ALA A 11 11.66 -7.35 -29.57
C ALA A 11 12.92 -8.15 -29.94
N LEU A 12 13.90 -8.22 -29.03
CA LEU A 12 14.61 -9.44 -28.58
C LEU A 12 15.99 -9.14 -27.98
N ALA A 13 16.27 -9.87 -26.89
CA ALA A 13 17.56 -10.13 -26.24
C ALA A 13 18.15 -9.05 -25.31
N ILE A 14 17.75 -9.10 -24.04
CA ILE A 14 18.59 -8.62 -22.92
C ILE A 14 19.27 -9.87 -22.33
N PRO A 15 20.61 -9.99 -22.39
CA PRO A 15 21.31 -11.06 -21.72
C PRO A 15 21.28 -10.81 -20.21
N ALA A 16 20.81 -11.84 -19.49
CA ALA A 16 20.80 -11.88 -18.03
C ALA A 16 22.25 -11.95 -17.51
N ALA A 17 22.79 -10.81 -17.10
CA ALA A 17 23.97 -10.76 -16.25
C ALA A 17 23.53 -10.87 -14.79
N ALA A 18 23.62 -12.10 -14.26
CA ALA A 18 23.47 -12.40 -12.85
C ALA A 18 24.64 -11.77 -12.07
N GLY A 19 24.47 -10.52 -11.66
CA GLY A 19 25.29 -9.90 -10.62
C GLY A 19 24.89 -10.45 -9.27
N ALA A 20 25.72 -11.31 -8.69
CA ALA A 20 25.66 -11.68 -7.29
C ALA A 20 25.95 -10.43 -6.44
N ALA A 21 24.89 -9.67 -6.14
CA ALA A 21 24.93 -8.64 -5.11
C ALA A 21 24.73 -9.34 -3.77
N GLU A 22 25.86 -9.67 -3.15
CA GLU A 22 25.94 -9.97 -1.73
C GLU A 22 25.48 -8.72 -0.96
N SER A 23 24.24 -8.75 -0.46
CA SER A 23 23.73 -7.76 0.49
C SER A 23 23.36 -8.49 1.76
N SER A 24 24.37 -8.63 2.61
CA SER A 24 24.31 -8.41 4.04
C SER A 24 22.92 -8.60 4.65
N THR A 25 22.70 -9.80 5.18
CA THR A 25 21.64 -10.06 6.16
C THR A 25 21.90 -9.16 7.36
N THR A 26 21.32 -7.96 7.32
CA THR A 26 21.08 -7.17 8.53
C THR A 26 20.20 -8.04 9.39
N ALA A 27 20.78 -8.61 10.44
CA ALA A 27 20.06 -9.36 11.45
C ALA A 27 18.92 -8.47 11.93
N SER A 28 17.71 -8.76 11.45
CA SER A 28 16.49 -8.13 11.90
C SER A 28 16.36 -8.50 13.37
N LYS A 29 16.77 -7.59 14.27
CA LYS A 29 16.51 -7.69 15.70
C LYS A 29 15.04 -8.06 15.82
N GLY A 30 14.78 -9.31 16.21
CA GLY A 30 13.46 -9.90 16.21
C GLY A 30 12.50 -8.92 16.88
N LYS A 31 11.59 -8.35 16.09
CA LYS A 31 10.56 -7.48 16.63
C LYS A 31 9.72 -8.40 17.52
N LYS A 32 9.86 -8.26 18.84
CA LYS A 32 8.97 -8.97 19.78
C LYS A 32 7.54 -8.75 19.30
N ALA A 33 6.79 -9.82 19.14
CA ALA A 33 5.38 -9.74 18.79
C ALA A 33 4.72 -8.79 19.80
N LEU A 34 4.19 -7.66 19.30
CA LEU A 34 3.54 -6.68 20.17
C LEU A 34 2.21 -7.27 20.63
N ASP A 35 1.87 -7.05 21.89
CA ASP A 35 0.67 -7.61 22.48
C ASP A 35 -0.59 -7.12 21.73
N PRO A 36 -1.47 -8.05 21.30
CA PRO A 36 -2.66 -7.69 20.53
C PRO A 36 -3.72 -6.93 21.36
N ASN A 37 -3.72 -7.11 22.68
CA ASN A 37 -4.67 -6.49 23.60
C ASN A 37 -4.18 -5.12 24.13
N GLU A 38 -2.96 -4.73 23.79
CA GLU A 38 -2.40 -3.43 24.14
C GLU A 38 -3.30 -2.30 23.59
N VAL A 39 -3.77 -1.43 24.48
CA VAL A 39 -4.58 -0.27 24.11
C VAL A 39 -3.68 0.84 23.56
N VAL A 40 -3.90 1.18 22.29
CA VAL A 40 -3.19 2.24 21.57
C VAL A 40 -4.16 3.39 21.30
N CYS A 41 -3.87 4.55 21.89
CA CYS A 41 -4.59 5.79 21.61
C CYS A 41 -3.96 6.56 20.45
N ARG A 42 -4.76 6.89 19.43
CA ARG A 42 -4.36 7.71 18.28
C ARG A 42 -5.21 8.97 18.22
N LYS A 43 -4.59 10.09 17.84
CA LYS A 43 -5.30 11.33 17.52
C LYS A 43 -5.74 11.27 16.06
N GLN A 44 -7.04 11.38 15.81
CA GLN A 44 -7.63 11.42 14.48
C GLN A 44 -8.18 12.81 14.21
N GLU A 45 -7.85 13.36 13.05
CA GLU A 45 -8.43 14.61 12.56
C GLU A 45 -9.79 14.32 11.94
N VAL A 46 -10.76 15.22 12.16
CA VAL A 46 -12.09 15.07 11.60
C VAL A 46 -12.11 15.74 10.22
N LEU A 47 -12.34 14.96 9.17
CA LEU A 47 -12.47 15.48 7.80
C LEU A 47 -13.56 16.56 7.74
N GLY A 48 -13.25 17.70 7.12
CA GLY A 48 -14.14 18.85 7.06
C GLY A 48 -14.07 19.80 8.27
N SER A 49 -13.25 19.49 9.29
CA SER A 49 -12.96 20.41 10.39
C SER A 49 -11.48 20.79 10.43
N ARG A 50 -11.18 22.09 10.52
CA ARG A 50 -9.80 22.58 10.57
C ARG A 50 -9.18 22.54 11.98
N LEU A 51 -10.00 22.40 13.02
CA LEU A 51 -9.56 22.47 14.42
C LEU A 51 -9.95 21.24 15.25
N LYS A 52 -10.94 20.46 14.80
CA LYS A 52 -11.45 19.33 15.58
C LYS A 52 -10.58 18.10 15.37
N SER A 53 -10.03 17.61 16.47
CA SER A 53 -9.35 16.32 16.53
C SER A 53 -9.90 15.52 17.70
N VAL A 54 -10.04 14.22 17.50
CA VAL A 54 -10.56 13.29 18.50
C VAL A 54 -9.47 12.28 18.86
N ARG A 55 -9.40 11.90 20.13
CA ARG A 55 -8.52 10.83 20.58
C ARG A 55 -9.33 9.54 20.59
N VAL A 56 -8.89 8.56 19.80
CA VAL A 56 -9.52 7.24 19.72
C VAL A 56 -8.55 6.22 20.31
N CYS A 57 -8.98 5.53 21.35
CA CYS A 57 -8.23 4.47 21.99
C CYS A 57 -8.86 3.13 21.64
N ARG A 58 -8.07 2.21 21.10
CA ARG A 58 -8.48 0.86 20.73
C ARG A 58 -7.33 -0.11 20.94
N THR A 59 -7.62 -1.39 21.08
CA THR A 59 -6.57 -2.41 21.14
C THR A 59 -5.82 -2.50 19.81
N ARG A 60 -4.61 -3.07 19.83
CA ARG A 60 -3.83 -3.29 18.61
C ARG A 60 -4.56 -4.21 17.64
N ALA A 61 -5.26 -5.23 18.13
CA ALA A 61 -6.11 -6.12 17.35
C ALA A 61 -7.23 -5.33 16.65
N GLU A 62 -7.98 -4.53 17.41
CA GLU A 62 -9.07 -3.71 16.86
C GLU A 62 -8.59 -2.70 15.80
N TRP A 63 -7.39 -2.14 15.97
CA TRP A 63 -6.78 -1.29 14.96
C TRP A 63 -6.42 -2.03 13.67
N ALA A 64 -6.00 -3.30 13.77
CA ALA A 64 -5.70 -4.13 12.63
C ALA A 64 -6.98 -4.50 11.88
N ASP A 65 -8.03 -4.88 12.61
CA ASP A 65 -9.34 -5.21 12.04
C ASP A 65 -9.95 -4.02 11.30
N ALA A 66 -9.98 -2.84 11.92
CA ALA A 66 -10.47 -1.62 11.28
C ALA A 66 -9.69 -1.29 9.98
N ARG A 67 -8.37 -1.50 9.99
CA ARG A 67 -7.53 -1.30 8.79
C ARG A 67 -7.87 -2.29 7.68
N ASN A 68 -8.13 -3.53 8.01
CA ASN A 68 -8.49 -4.57 7.05
C ASN A 68 -9.87 -4.32 6.44
N GLU A 69 -10.84 -3.92 7.27
CA GLU A 69 -12.18 -3.52 6.84
C GLU A 69 -12.12 -2.35 5.85
N THR A 70 -11.45 -1.25 6.22
CA THR A 70 -11.30 -0.08 5.35
C THR A 70 -10.60 -0.44 4.03
N ARG A 71 -9.56 -1.29 4.07
CA ARG A 71 -8.90 -1.77 2.84
C ARG A 71 -9.88 -2.51 1.95
N GLY A 72 -10.63 -3.47 2.50
CA GLY A 72 -11.60 -4.25 1.74
C GLY A 72 -12.71 -3.39 1.13
N GLU A 73 -13.15 -2.34 1.83
CA GLU A 73 -14.13 -1.39 1.30
C GLU A 73 -13.56 -0.59 0.13
N ILE A 74 -12.35 -0.03 0.28
CA ILE A 74 -11.66 0.71 -0.78
C ILE A 74 -11.47 -0.16 -2.02
N GLU A 75 -11.00 -1.40 -1.85
CA GLU A 75 -10.79 -2.34 -2.95
C GLU A 75 -12.09 -2.61 -3.71
N ARG A 76 -13.21 -2.86 -3.00
CA ARG A 76 -14.52 -3.06 -3.65
C ARG A 76 -14.94 -1.86 -4.47
N VAL A 77 -14.82 -0.66 -3.92
CA VAL A 77 -15.20 0.58 -4.63
C VAL A 77 -14.31 0.82 -5.85
N GLN A 78 -13.00 0.55 -5.73
CA GLN A 78 -12.05 0.70 -6.84
C GLN A 78 -12.35 -0.28 -7.98
N VAL A 79 -12.58 -1.56 -7.66
CA VAL A 79 -12.94 -2.59 -8.66
C VAL A 79 -14.25 -2.21 -9.36
N GLN A 80 -15.26 -1.79 -8.59
CA GLN A 80 -16.54 -1.37 -9.15
C GLN A 80 -16.39 -0.17 -10.08
N ARG A 81 -15.64 0.87 -9.70
CA ARG A 81 -15.39 2.04 -10.56
C ARG A 81 -14.63 1.68 -11.83
N GLY A 82 -13.64 0.79 -11.75
CA GLY A 82 -12.89 0.30 -12.91
C GLY A 82 -13.74 -0.50 -13.89
N ALA A 83 -14.76 -1.22 -13.40
CA ALA A 83 -15.68 -2.00 -14.24
C ALA A 83 -16.76 -1.15 -14.94
N ILE A 84 -17.18 -0.02 -14.35
CA ILE A 84 -18.22 0.86 -14.93
C ILE A 84 -17.64 1.80 -16.01
N GLY A 85 -16.33 2.05 -15.99
CA GLY A 85 -15.65 2.91 -16.95
C GLY A 85 -15.19 2.22 -18.25
N GLN A 86 -15.61 0.98 -18.50
CA GLN A 86 -15.23 0.16 -19.66
C GLN A 86 -16.43 -0.12 -20.56
#